data_AF-A0A9J5W728-F1
#
_entry.id   AF-A0A9J5W728-F1
#
_cell.length_a   1.000
_cell.length_b   1.000
_cell.length_c   1.000
_cell.angle_alpha   90.00
_cell.angle_beta   90.00
_cell.angle_gamma   90.00
#
_symmetry.space_group_name_H-M   'P 1'
#
loop_
_entity.id
_entity.type
_entity.pdbx_description
1 polymer ?
#
loop_
_entity_poly.entity_id
_entity_poly.type
_entity_poly.pdbx_seq_one_letter_code
_entity_poly.pdbx_strand_id
1 'polypeptide(L)'
;MTKRMKNYKFTNYIESLPRCLLINIIERIASGSFKDLMNFLNEVGNKPSVYQKVTLVDFSNFRWSVNRRLVVQKSISFLDICRASGNLEALYRKGFAYFNNNDSNAVEMINQADGGHIGTSYVLAIISIFKGC
;
A
#
# COMPACT_ATOMS: atom_id res chain seq x y z
N MET A 1 -28.71 -27.07 -6.15
CA MET A 1 -29.36 -25.98 -6.91
C MET A 1 -28.98 -24.65 -6.27
N THR A 2 -27.81 -24.13 -6.59
CA THR A 2 -27.21 -22.97 -5.90
C THR A 2 -27.47 -21.72 -6.72
N LYS A 3 -28.34 -20.82 -6.24
CA LYS A 3 -28.63 -19.53 -6.90
C LYS A 3 -27.37 -18.67 -6.90
N ARG A 4 -26.73 -18.55 -8.07
CA ARG A 4 -25.81 -17.44 -8.38
C ARG A 4 -26.61 -16.14 -8.31
N MET A 5 -26.36 -15.30 -7.31
CA MET A 5 -26.83 -13.91 -7.33
C MET A 5 -26.17 -13.20 -8.52
N LYS A 6 -27.00 -12.71 -9.44
CA LYS A 6 -26.54 -11.97 -10.63
C LYS A 6 -26.02 -10.60 -10.18
N ASN A 7 -24.75 -10.32 -10.46
CA ASN A 7 -24.04 -9.05 -10.28
C ASN A 7 -24.55 -7.89 -11.18
N TYR A 8 -25.82 -7.91 -11.61
CA TYR A 8 -26.26 -7.13 -12.77
C TYR A 8 -26.75 -5.70 -12.44
N LYS A 9 -26.69 -5.26 -11.17
CA LYS A 9 -27.18 -3.94 -10.76
C LYS A 9 -26.12 -2.98 -10.22
N PHE A 10 -24.98 -3.46 -9.75
CA PHE A 10 -23.99 -2.59 -9.08
C PHE A 10 -23.09 -1.84 -10.10
N THR A 11 -22.83 -2.45 -11.26
CA THR A 11 -21.96 -1.91 -12.31
C THR A 11 -22.46 -0.58 -12.89
N ASN A 12 -23.78 -0.42 -13.07
CA ASN A 12 -24.36 0.79 -13.67
C ASN A 12 -24.27 2.03 -12.76
N TYR A 13 -24.17 1.84 -11.44
CA TYR A 13 -24.05 2.96 -10.50
C TYR A 13 -22.62 3.49 -10.43
N ILE A 14 -21.61 2.64 -10.57
CA ILE A 14 -20.20 3.07 -10.56
C ILE A 14 -19.89 3.95 -11.78
N GLU A 15 -20.39 3.58 -12.96
CA GLU A 15 -20.18 4.34 -14.20
C GLU A 15 -20.86 5.71 -14.22
N SER A 16 -21.92 5.89 -13.42
CA SER A 16 -22.66 7.16 -13.33
C SER A 16 -22.10 8.11 -12.26
N LEU A 17 -21.13 7.68 -11.46
CA LEU A 17 -20.52 8.53 -10.44
C LEU A 17 -19.53 9.55 -11.03
N PRO A 18 -19.50 10.79 -10.49
CA PRO A 18 -18.42 11.72 -10.78
C PRO A 18 -17.07 11.08 -10.45
N ARG A 19 -16.10 11.21 -11.36
CA ARG A 19 -14.77 10.60 -11.22
C ARG A 19 -14.07 10.98 -9.90
N CYS A 20 -14.26 12.20 -9.42
CA CYS A 20 -13.71 12.67 -8.14
C CYS A 20 -14.30 11.93 -6.93
N LEU A 21 -15.60 11.58 -6.99
CA LEU A 21 -16.26 10.83 -5.92
C LEU A 21 -15.81 9.37 -5.95
N LEU A 22 -15.67 8.80 -7.14
CA LEU A 22 -15.18 7.44 -7.31
C LEU A 22 -13.74 7.28 -6.78
N ILE A 23 -12.85 8.24 -7.06
CA ILE A 23 -11.49 8.26 -6.49
C ILE A 23 -11.55 8.32 -4.96
N ASN A 24 -12.38 9.19 -4.37
CA ASN A 24 -12.54 9.28 -2.92
C ASN A 24 -13.02 7.97 -2.28
N ILE A 25 -13.99 7.29 -2.90
CA ILE A 25 -14.46 5.98 -2.43
C ILE A 25 -13.31 4.98 -2.41
N ILE A 26 -12.51 4.95 -3.48
CA ILE A 26 -11.40 4.00 -3.60
C ILE A 26 -10.26 4.34 -2.66
N GLU A 27 -9.95 5.60 -2.46
CA GLU A 27 -8.97 6.03 -1.46
C GLU A 27 -9.38 5.58 -0.06
N ARG A 28 -10.69 5.63 0.27
CA ARG A 28 -11.20 5.08 1.52
C ARG A 28 -11.06 3.56 1.59
N ILE A 29 -11.42 2.85 0.52
CA ILE A 29 -11.22 1.39 0.42
C ILE A 29 -9.73 1.07 0.59
N ALA A 30 -8.83 1.80 -0.08
CA ALA A 30 -7.40 1.64 -0.02
C ALA A 30 -6.87 1.81 1.40
N SER A 31 -7.38 2.79 2.16
CA SER A 31 -6.98 3.01 3.55
C SER A 31 -7.51 1.94 4.52
N GLY A 32 -8.62 1.28 4.19
CA GLY A 32 -9.29 0.34 5.10
C GLY A 32 -9.01 -1.14 4.81
N SER A 33 -8.83 -1.52 3.54
CA SER A 33 -8.76 -2.92 3.13
C SER A 33 -7.99 -3.10 1.84
N PHE A 34 -6.76 -3.61 1.95
CA PHE A 34 -5.93 -3.99 0.81
C PHE A 34 -6.64 -5.02 -0.09
N LYS A 35 -7.29 -6.00 0.52
CA LYS A 35 -7.99 -7.07 -0.20
C LYS A 35 -9.12 -6.52 -1.06
N ASP A 36 -9.94 -5.63 -0.50
CA ASP A 36 -11.06 -5.05 -1.24
C ASP A 36 -10.55 -4.13 -2.34
N LEU A 37 -9.50 -3.34 -2.07
CA LEU A 37 -8.85 -2.53 -3.08
C LEU A 37 -8.42 -3.36 -4.28
N MET A 38 -7.79 -4.51 -4.07
CA MET A 38 -7.32 -5.37 -5.17
C MET A 38 -8.44 -5.90 -6.06
N ASN A 39 -9.69 -5.95 -5.58
CA ASN A 39 -10.85 -6.28 -6.41
C ASN A 39 -11.28 -5.12 -7.30
N PHE A 40 -11.11 -3.87 -6.86
CA PHE A 40 -11.55 -2.66 -7.57
C PHE A 40 -10.45 -1.95 -8.37
N LEU A 41 -9.18 -2.28 -8.12
CA LEU A 41 -8.02 -1.59 -8.73
C LEU A 41 -8.02 -1.61 -10.26
N ASN A 42 -8.62 -2.65 -10.87
CA ASN A 42 -8.74 -2.79 -12.32
C ASN A 42 -9.83 -1.89 -12.94
N GLU A 43 -10.85 -1.50 -12.16
CA GLU A 43 -12.04 -0.80 -12.66
C GLU A 43 -11.82 0.71 -12.71
N VAL A 44 -10.97 1.25 -11.83
CA VAL A 44 -10.85 2.68 -11.67
C VAL A 44 -9.38 3.06 -11.53
N GLY A 45 -8.82 3.43 -12.67
CA GLY A 45 -7.56 4.15 -12.89
C GLY A 45 -6.54 4.17 -11.73
N ASN A 46 -5.39 3.59 -12.02
CA ASN A 46 -4.14 3.64 -11.27
C ASN A 46 -3.72 5.11 -10.96
N LYS A 47 -4.29 5.72 -9.92
CA LYS A 47 -4.03 7.11 -9.49
C LYS A 47 -3.04 7.11 -8.32
N PRO A 48 -1.99 7.96 -8.35
CA PRO A 48 -0.99 8.01 -7.28
C PRO A 48 -1.60 8.19 -5.88
N SER A 49 -2.65 9.00 -5.74
CA SER A 49 -3.31 9.26 -4.46
C SER A 49 -3.94 8.02 -3.83
N VAL A 50 -4.34 7.02 -4.64
CA VAL A 50 -4.82 5.71 -4.15
C VAL A 50 -3.66 4.97 -3.49
N TYR A 51 -2.54 4.81 -4.20
CA TYR A 51 -1.33 4.12 -3.71
C TYR A 51 -0.73 4.79 -2.48
N GLN A 52 -0.75 6.12 -2.42
CA GLN A 52 -0.33 6.88 -1.26
C GLN A 52 -1.12 6.47 0.01
N LYS A 53 -2.41 6.16 -0.13
CA LYS A 53 -3.32 5.84 0.98
C LYS A 53 -3.51 4.35 1.24
N VAL A 54 -2.89 3.46 0.45
CA VAL A 54 -3.03 2.01 0.63
C VAL A 54 -2.54 1.57 2.00
N THR A 55 -3.39 0.87 2.73
CA THR A 55 -2.99 0.07 3.89
C THR A 55 -2.23 -1.18 3.44
N LEU A 56 -1.09 -1.46 4.06
CA LEU A 56 -0.27 -2.64 3.76
C LEU A 56 -0.33 -3.70 4.87
N VAL A 57 -1.29 -3.60 5.80
CA VAL A 57 -1.46 -4.52 6.93
C VAL A 57 -1.59 -5.98 6.44
N ASP A 58 -2.45 -6.23 5.46
CA ASP A 58 -2.69 -7.58 4.93
C ASP A 58 -1.83 -7.93 3.71
N PHE A 59 -0.91 -7.04 3.31
CA PHE A 59 -0.14 -7.20 2.08
C PHE A 59 0.64 -8.52 2.03
N SER A 60 1.29 -8.89 3.13
CA SER A 60 2.08 -10.13 3.23
C SER A 60 1.23 -11.40 3.16
N ASN A 61 -0.05 -11.30 3.53
CA ASN A 61 -0.99 -12.42 3.55
C ASN A 61 -1.80 -12.53 2.25
N PHE A 62 -1.70 -11.53 1.38
CA PHE A 62 -2.49 -11.50 0.16
C PHE A 62 -2.04 -12.54 -0.85
N ARG A 63 -2.98 -13.38 -1.27
CA ARG A 63 -2.75 -14.39 -2.31
C ARG A 63 -2.96 -13.77 -3.69
N TRP A 64 -1.87 -13.44 -4.35
CA TRP A 64 -1.90 -13.03 -5.75
C TRP A 64 -2.31 -14.23 -6.63
N SER A 65 -3.24 -14.00 -7.55
CA SER A 65 -3.80 -15.01 -8.47
C SER A 65 -2.85 -15.35 -9.64
N VAL A 66 -1.56 -15.55 -9.37
CA VAL A 66 -0.51 -15.86 -10.37
C VAL A 66 0.51 -16.86 -9.81
N ASN A 67 1.37 -17.42 -10.68
CA ASN A 67 2.43 -18.34 -10.24
C ASN A 67 3.45 -17.65 -9.31
N ARG A 68 4.18 -18.44 -8.51
CA ARG A 68 5.06 -17.93 -7.44
C ARG A 68 6.10 -16.88 -7.91
N ARG A 69 6.70 -17.03 -9.10
CA ARG A 69 7.67 -16.03 -9.60
C ARG A 69 6.98 -14.71 -9.95
N LEU A 70 5.83 -14.79 -10.61
CA LEU A 70 5.02 -13.62 -10.95
C LEU A 70 4.43 -12.95 -9.69
N VAL A 71 4.19 -13.69 -8.61
CA VAL A 71 3.78 -13.14 -7.30
C VAL A 71 4.83 -12.15 -6.79
N VAL A 72 6.10 -12.58 -6.78
CA VAL A 72 7.22 -11.75 -6.27
C VAL A 72 7.41 -10.50 -7.14
N GLN A 73 7.38 -10.65 -8.46
CA GLN A 73 7.52 -9.50 -9.36
C GLN A 73 6.36 -8.51 -9.18
N LYS A 74 5.13 -9.00 -9.04
CA LYS A 74 3.94 -8.17 -8.87
C LYS A 74 3.91 -7.47 -7.51
N SER A 75 4.36 -8.14 -6.45
CA SER A 75 4.46 -7.53 -5.13
C SER A 75 5.54 -6.44 -5.07
N ILE A 76 6.71 -6.67 -5.68
CA ILE A 76 7.77 -5.67 -5.80
C ILE A 76 7.26 -4.45 -6.58
N SER A 77 6.71 -4.68 -7.77
CA SER A 77 6.17 -3.61 -8.60
C SER A 77 5.09 -2.79 -7.89
N PHE A 78 4.20 -3.45 -7.13
CA PHE A 78 3.18 -2.76 -6.34
C PHE A 78 3.78 -1.88 -5.26
N LEU A 79 4.75 -2.38 -4.50
CA LEU A 79 5.43 -1.61 -3.45
C LEU A 79 6.23 -0.44 -4.03
N ASP A 80 6.83 -0.61 -5.20
CA ASP A 80 7.55 0.48 -5.88
C ASP A 80 6.61 1.61 -6.29
N ILE A 81 5.41 1.29 -6.79
CA ILE A 81 4.38 2.30 -7.08
C ILE A 81 3.92 2.99 -5.78
N CYS A 82 3.73 2.25 -4.69
CA CYS A 82 3.40 2.83 -3.38
C CYS A 82 4.45 3.82 -2.91
N ARG A 83 5.74 3.47 -3.03
CA ARG A 83 6.86 4.35 -2.67
C ARG A 83 6.91 5.59 -3.56
N ALA A 84 6.81 5.42 -4.87
CA ALA A 84 6.78 6.52 -5.83
C ALA A 84 5.59 7.46 -5.60
N SER A 85 4.51 6.95 -5.01
CA SER A 85 3.32 7.73 -4.64
C SER A 85 3.40 8.34 -3.23
N GLY A 86 4.50 8.15 -2.50
CA GLY A 86 4.68 8.72 -1.16
C GLY A 86 3.96 7.97 -0.04
N ASN A 87 3.66 6.67 -0.22
CA ASN A 87 3.10 5.84 0.85
C ASN A 87 4.14 5.64 1.97
N LEU A 88 3.86 6.18 3.15
CA LEU A 88 4.82 6.20 4.25
C LEU A 88 5.14 4.80 4.81
N GLU A 89 4.17 3.89 4.86
CA GLU A 89 4.40 2.49 5.29
C GLU A 89 5.30 1.75 4.28
N ALA A 90 5.12 1.98 2.97
CA ALA A 90 5.96 1.38 1.94
C ALA A 90 7.40 1.90 1.96
N LEU A 91 7.58 3.18 2.26
CA LEU A 91 8.89 3.82 2.48
C LEU A 91 9.54 3.28 3.76
N TYR A 92 8.79 3.23 4.87
CA TYR A 92 9.26 2.68 6.14
C TYR A 92 9.74 1.23 5.97
N ARG A 93 8.95 0.35 5.34
CA ARG A 93 9.36 -1.05 5.09
C ARG A 93 10.65 -1.15 4.28
N LYS A 94 10.89 -0.22 3.34
CA LYS A 94 12.16 -0.16 2.59
C LYS A 94 13.31 0.22 3.53
N GLY A 95 13.17 1.30 4.29
CA GLY A 95 14.18 1.73 5.26
C GLY A 95 14.48 0.67 6.32
N PHE A 96 13.45 0.00 6.84
CA PHE A 96 13.59 -1.07 7.80
C PHE A 96 14.30 -2.31 7.22
N ALA A 97 14.11 -2.61 5.93
CA ALA A 97 14.87 -3.67 5.26
C ALA A 97 16.36 -3.32 5.15
N TYR A 98 16.71 -2.07 4.87
CA TYR A 98 18.10 -1.58 4.89
C TYR A 98 18.69 -1.69 6.29
N PHE A 99 17.92 -1.30 7.31
CA PHE A 99 18.30 -1.41 8.71
C PHE A 99 18.61 -2.87 9.11
N ASN A 100 17.75 -3.82 8.77
CA ASN A 100 17.98 -5.24 9.05
C ASN A 100 19.22 -5.82 8.34
N ASN A 101 19.63 -5.21 7.23
CA ASN A 101 20.84 -5.59 6.50
C ASN A 101 22.10 -4.86 7.00
N ASN A 102 22.01 -4.07 8.08
CA ASN A 102 23.08 -3.20 8.58
C ASN A 102 23.65 -2.25 7.50
N ASP A 103 22.80 -1.81 6.56
CA ASP A 103 23.19 -0.88 5.50
C ASP A 103 23.44 0.52 6.09
N SER A 104 24.52 1.18 5.69
CA SER A 104 24.87 2.51 6.19
C SER A 104 23.83 3.58 5.84
N ASN A 105 23.04 3.37 4.79
CA ASN A 105 21.98 4.28 4.35
C ASN A 105 20.66 4.05 5.08
N ALA A 106 20.57 3.07 5.99
CA ALA A 106 19.33 2.70 6.65
C ALA A 106 18.60 3.88 7.31
N VAL A 107 19.34 4.74 8.03
CA VAL A 107 18.76 5.91 8.71
C VAL A 107 18.19 6.90 7.71
N GLU A 108 18.91 7.19 6.63
CA GLU A 108 18.45 8.07 5.56
C GLU A 108 17.17 7.52 4.91
N MET A 109 17.14 6.21 4.63
CA MET A 109 15.96 5.57 4.04
C MET A 109 14.77 5.55 4.99
N ILE A 110 14.97 5.37 6.29
CA ILE A 110 13.91 5.43 7.31
C ILE A 110 13.34 6.85 7.41
N ASN A 111 14.19 7.89 7.36
CA ASN A 111 13.77 9.29 7.40
C ASN A 111 12.83 9.68 6.26
N GLN A 112 12.85 8.97 5.12
CA GLN A 112 11.89 9.22 4.03
C GLN A 112 10.42 9.01 4.45
N ALA A 113 10.18 8.24 5.52
CA ALA A 113 8.85 8.01 6.07
C ALA A 113 8.51 8.92 7.26
N ASP A 114 9.34 9.89 7.63
CA ASP A 114 9.17 10.75 8.82
C ASP A 114 8.00 11.76 8.71
N GLY A 115 7.25 11.74 7.60
CA GLY A 115 6.03 12.54 7.38
C GLY A 115 4.79 12.11 8.20
N GLY A 116 4.97 11.53 9.39
CA GLY A 116 3.87 11.09 10.27
C GLY A 116 3.70 9.57 10.39
N HIS A 117 4.66 8.77 9.91
CA HIS A 117 4.63 7.33 10.14
C HIS A 117 5.13 6.98 11.54
N ILE A 118 4.25 6.43 12.38
CA ILE A 118 4.56 6.18 13.79
C ILE A 118 5.74 5.22 14.00
N GLY A 119 5.87 4.19 13.15
CA GLY A 119 7.00 3.25 13.25
C GLY A 119 8.34 3.91 12.95
N THR A 120 8.36 4.96 12.12
CA THR A 120 9.57 5.73 11.81
C THR A 120 10.04 6.47 13.04
N SER A 121 9.13 7.18 13.71
CA SER A 121 9.43 7.91 14.95
C SER A 121 9.97 6.98 16.04
N TYR A 122 9.38 5.79 16.21
CA TYR A 122 9.89 4.80 17.17
C TYR A 122 11.30 4.32 16.85
N VAL A 123 11.56 3.91 15.60
CA VAL A 123 12.87 3.38 15.21
C VAL A 123 13.96 4.47 15.32
N LEU A 124 13.67 5.69 14.87
CA LEU A 124 14.60 6.81 14.99
C LEU A 124 14.90 7.15 16.45
N ALA A 125 13.88 7.16 17.33
CA ALA A 125 14.09 7.37 18.75
C ALA A 125 15.01 6.30 19.38
N ILE A 126 14.80 5.02 19.05
CA ILE A 126 15.68 3.94 19.51
C ILE A 126 17.11 4.16 19.04
N ILE A 127 17.31 4.49 17.75
CA ILE A 127 18.63 4.76 17.19
C ILE A 127 19.32 5.92 17.92
N SER A 128 18.59 7.01 18.19
CA SER A 128 19.13 8.17 18.91
C SER A 128 19.56 7.82 20.33
N ILE A 129 18.74 7.05 21.07
CA ILE A 129 19.08 6.57 22.41
C ILE A 129 20.39 5.79 22.41
N PHE A 130 20.58 4.86 21.46
CA PHE A 130 21.82 4.08 21.36
C PHE A 130 23.02 4.88 20.88
N LYS A 131 22.80 5.99 20.16
CA LYS A 131 23.86 6.93 19.75
C LYS A 131 24.21 7.96 20.82
N GLY A 132 23.41 8.08 21.88
CA GLY A 132 23.59 9.10 22.91
C GLY A 132 23.27 10.52 22.44
N CYS A 133 22.34 10.65 21.47
CA CYS A 133 21.86 11.93 20.94
C CYS A 133 20.43 12.21 21.39
#